data_AF-W4FKU8-F1
#
_entry.id   AF-W4FKU8-F1
#
_cell.length_a   1.000
_cell.length_b   1.000
_cell.length_c   1.000
_cell.angle_alpha   90.00
_cell.angle_beta   90.00
_cell.angle_gamma   90.00
#
_symmetry.space_group_name_H-M   'P 1'
#
loop_
_entity.id
_entity.type
_entity.pdbx_description
1 polymer ?
#
loop_
_entity_poly.entity_id
_entity_poly.type
_entity_poly.pdbx_seq_one_letter_code
_entity_poly.pdbx_strand_id
1 'polypeptide(L)'
;MKAVKQVGQLVASQGDDAATMDNDGEIPIQLNLPGVTLNFTSEWIMDTRELQEAKAHHADLLERIQTLEQENTYLREKCVRINDESNLDKFKSQLLVEMLAISSLDEEKSKAEYIKEKLKVESLKHDMKALLEKAAHHNIDIKQFATHLKSM
;
A
#
# COMPACT_ATOMS: atom_id res chain seq x y z
N MET A 1 24.56 40.68 -16.59
CA MET A 1 24.85 42.13 -16.46
C MET A 1 26.16 42.29 -15.71
N LYS A 2 27.12 42.98 -16.34
CA LYS A 2 28.31 43.68 -15.81
C LYS A 2 29.20 42.94 -14.78
N ALA A 3 30.35 42.48 -15.27
CA ALA A 3 31.60 42.54 -14.52
C ALA A 3 31.99 44.01 -14.29
N VAL A 4 32.75 44.31 -13.23
CA VAL A 4 33.97 45.15 -13.24
C VAL A 4 34.55 45.24 -11.82
N LYS A 5 35.76 44.66 -11.69
CA LYS A 5 36.92 45.02 -10.87
C LYS A 5 36.67 45.68 -9.50
N GLN A 6 36.89 44.90 -8.44
CA GLN A 6 37.38 45.46 -7.19
C GLN A 6 38.88 45.72 -7.34
N VAL A 7 39.23 46.99 -7.20
CA VAL A 7 40.54 47.58 -7.49
C VAL A 7 41.54 47.09 -6.44
N GLY A 8 42.46 46.23 -6.87
CA GLY A 8 43.71 46.00 -6.16
C GLY A 8 44.51 47.31 -6.19
N GLN A 9 44.67 47.90 -5.03
CA GLN A 9 45.37 49.16 -4.82
C GLN A 9 46.89 48.91 -4.99
N LEU A 10 47.40 49.14 -6.20
CA LEU A 10 48.83 49.28 -6.47
C LEU A 10 49.27 50.67 -5.99
N VAL A 11 49.92 50.74 -4.82
CA VAL A 11 50.69 51.92 -4.41
C VAL A 11 52.15 51.65 -4.74
N ALA A 12 52.63 52.22 -5.84
CA ALA A 12 54.05 52.43 -6.08
C ALA A 12 54.26 53.57 -7.09
N SER A 13 54.60 54.75 -6.60
CA SER A 13 55.45 55.79 -7.24
C SER A 13 55.30 57.10 -6.44
N GLN A 14 56.31 57.92 -6.12
CA GLN A 14 57.77 57.88 -6.23
C GLN A 14 58.24 59.22 -5.63
N GLY A 15 59.38 59.26 -4.94
CA GLY A 15 60.00 60.51 -4.51
C GLY A 15 61.26 60.28 -3.68
N ASP A 16 62.40 60.39 -4.35
CA ASP A 16 63.75 60.68 -3.85
C ASP A 16 64.30 59.86 -2.67
N ASP A 17 65.25 58.96 -2.96
CA ASP A 17 66.65 59.25 -2.69
C ASP A 17 67.55 58.08 -3.14
N ALA A 18 68.68 58.45 -3.76
CA ALA A 18 69.72 57.53 -4.15
C ALA A 18 70.43 56.95 -2.91
N ALA A 19 70.24 55.66 -2.65
CA ALA A 19 71.13 54.89 -1.79
C ALA A 19 71.19 53.43 -2.27
N THR A 20 72.32 53.10 -2.91
CA THR A 20 72.83 51.74 -3.09
C THR A 20 72.76 50.97 -1.77
N MET A 21 72.29 49.72 -1.77
CA MET A 21 72.91 48.55 -1.10
C MET A 21 72.10 47.29 -1.43
N ASP A 22 72.83 46.22 -1.75
CA ASP A 22 72.36 44.86 -2.02
C ASP A 22 71.29 44.39 -1.05
N ASN A 23 70.18 43.89 -1.57
CA ASN A 23 69.19 43.16 -0.79
C ASN A 23 68.74 41.94 -1.60
N ASP A 24 69.55 40.89 -1.55
CA ASP A 24 69.18 39.50 -1.90
C ASP A 24 68.17 38.94 -0.88
N GLY A 25 67.07 39.67 -0.68
CA GLY A 25 65.91 39.22 0.05
C GLY A 25 64.81 38.94 -0.96
N GLU A 26 64.73 37.71 -1.47
CA GLU A 26 63.60 37.26 -2.27
C GLU A 26 62.30 37.60 -1.54
N ILE A 27 61.54 38.56 -2.09
CA ILE A 27 60.23 38.93 -1.57
C ILE A 27 59.33 37.68 -1.76
N PRO A 28 58.81 37.06 -0.69
CA PRO A 28 57.95 35.89 -0.85
C PRO A 28 56.64 36.34 -1.48
N ILE A 29 56.50 36.12 -2.79
CA ILE A 29 55.28 36.41 -3.52
C ILE A 29 54.22 35.39 -3.09
N GLN A 30 53.27 35.80 -2.26
CA GLN A 30 52.12 34.97 -1.91
C GLN A 30 50.99 35.25 -2.90
N LEU A 31 50.67 34.27 -3.76
CA LEU A 31 49.52 34.35 -4.66
C LEU A 31 48.37 33.55 -4.04
N ASN A 32 47.38 34.26 -3.50
CA ASN A 32 46.13 33.66 -3.02
C ASN A 32 45.14 33.55 -4.18
N LEU A 33 45.01 32.34 -4.71
CA LEU A 33 43.90 31.97 -5.59
C LEU A 33 42.80 31.28 -4.76
N PRO A 34 41.53 31.30 -5.19
CA PRO A 34 40.48 30.55 -4.50
C PRO A 34 40.84 29.06 -4.42
N GLY A 35 41.09 28.55 -3.21
CA GLY A 35 41.46 27.16 -2.93
C GLY A 35 42.95 26.80 -3.09
N VAL A 36 43.84 27.75 -3.42
CA VAL A 36 45.30 27.49 -3.52
C VAL A 36 46.10 28.70 -3.01
N THR A 37 46.94 28.46 -2.00
CA THR A 37 47.91 29.43 -1.50
C THR A 37 49.28 29.10 -2.07
N LEU A 38 49.86 29.98 -2.88
CA LEU A 38 51.17 29.77 -3.50
C LEU A 38 52.27 30.43 -2.68
N ASN A 39 53.30 29.67 -2.32
CA ASN A 39 54.56 30.16 -1.77
C ASN A 39 55.72 29.58 -2.60
N PHE A 40 56.55 30.44 -3.19
CA PHE A 40 57.55 30.03 -4.20
C PHE A 40 58.80 29.35 -3.62
N THR A 41 58.93 29.23 -2.29
CA THR A 41 60.15 28.71 -1.63
C THR A 41 59.99 27.35 -0.95
N SER A 42 58.77 26.84 -0.68
CA SER A 42 58.60 25.50 -0.09
C SER A 42 57.19 24.96 -0.27
N GLU A 43 57.10 23.76 -0.87
CA GLU A 43 55.99 22.79 -0.92
C GLU A 43 54.56 23.25 -1.27
N TRP A 44 53.93 22.48 -2.15
CA TRP A 44 52.56 22.66 -2.61
C TRP A 44 51.58 22.27 -1.50
N ILE A 45 50.84 23.23 -0.93
CA ILE A 45 49.77 22.95 0.04
C ILE A 45 48.43 23.33 -0.61
N MET A 46 47.67 22.31 -0.99
CA MET A 46 46.32 22.46 -1.54
C MET A 46 45.31 22.31 -0.41
N ASP A 47 44.43 23.28 -0.20
CA ASP A 47 43.38 23.17 0.82
C ASP A 47 42.23 22.30 0.28
N THR A 48 42.25 21.02 0.66
CA THR A 48 41.26 20.02 0.25
C THR A 48 40.13 19.85 1.26
N ARG A 49 40.05 20.68 2.30
CA ARG A 49 39.12 20.47 3.43
C ARG A 49 37.66 20.55 3.00
N GLU A 50 37.29 21.58 2.24
CA GLU A 50 35.92 21.75 1.72
C GLU A 50 35.52 20.60 0.78
N LEU A 51 36.47 20.10 -0.02
CA LEU A 51 36.23 18.97 -0.92
C LEU A 51 36.02 17.66 -0.13
N GLN A 52 36.77 17.47 0.97
CA GLN A 52 36.58 16.33 1.87
C GLN A 52 35.25 16.40 2.64
N GLU A 53 34.88 17.58 3.13
CA GLU A 53 33.60 17.80 3.79
C GLU A 53 32.41 17.57 2.84
N ALA A 54 32.50 18.09 1.61
CA ALA A 54 31.48 17.85 0.57
C ALA A 54 31.39 16.37 0.19
N LYS A 55 32.54 15.66 0.11
CA LYS A 55 32.57 14.22 -0.17
C LYS A 55 31.96 13.40 0.98
N ALA A 56 32.20 13.78 2.23
CA ALA A 56 31.60 13.14 3.39
C ALA A 56 30.08 13.34 3.42
N HIS A 57 29.61 14.56 3.18
CA HIS A 57 28.17 14.86 3.06
C HIS A 57 27.51 14.11 1.91
N HIS A 58 28.19 14.00 0.77
CA HIS A 58 27.67 13.24 -0.36
C HIS A 58 27.53 11.75 -0.04
N ALA A 59 28.49 11.16 0.69
CA ALA A 59 28.41 9.77 1.12
C ALA A 59 27.25 9.52 2.09
N ASP A 60 27.05 10.40 3.07
CA ASP A 60 25.94 10.34 4.03
C ASP A 60 24.58 10.48 3.33
N LEU A 61 24.46 11.44 2.39
CA LEU A 61 23.24 11.61 1.59
C LEU A 61 22.94 10.38 0.73
N LEU A 62 23.95 9.74 0.15
CA LEU A 62 23.76 8.51 -0.62
C LEU A 62 23.26 7.36 0.25
N GLU A 63 23.83 7.18 1.44
CA GLU A 63 23.38 6.16 2.39
C GLU A 63 21.92 6.42 2.83
N ARG A 64 21.59 7.70 3.06
CA ARG A 64 20.22 8.09 3.41
C ARG A 64 19.24 7.86 2.27
N ILE A 65 19.62 8.17 1.04
CA ILE A 65 18.80 7.91 -0.16
C ILE A 65 18.55 6.41 -0.29
N GLN A 66 19.60 5.58 -0.16
CA GLN A 66 19.46 4.13 -0.27
C GLN A 66 18.53 3.57 0.81
N THR A 67 18.66 4.05 2.04
CA THR A 67 17.76 3.65 3.15
C THR A 67 16.31 4.04 2.85
N LEU A 68 16.08 5.26 2.39
CA LEU A 68 14.74 5.74 2.04
C LEU A 68 14.14 5.00 0.84
N GLU A 69 14.96 4.60 -0.13
CA GLU A 69 14.52 3.78 -1.27
C GLU A 69 14.07 2.39 -0.81
N GLN A 70 14.83 1.75 0.08
CA GLN A 70 14.45 0.46 0.68
C GLN A 70 13.17 0.56 1.50
N GLU A 71 13.03 1.61 2.30
CA GLU A 71 11.80 1.88 3.05
C GLU A 71 10.62 2.12 2.11
N ASN A 72 10.82 2.84 1.00
CA ASN A 72 9.76 3.09 0.02
C ASN A 72 9.32 1.79 -0.67
N THR A 73 10.26 0.94 -1.07
CA THR A 73 9.93 -0.37 -1.66
C THR A 73 9.16 -1.24 -0.66
N TYR A 74 9.61 -1.28 0.59
CA TYR A 74 8.94 -2.03 1.65
C TYR A 74 7.51 -1.52 1.90
N LEU A 75 7.31 -0.20 1.95
CA LEU A 75 5.99 0.40 2.12
C LEU A 75 5.08 0.11 0.93
N ARG A 76 5.59 0.18 -0.31
CA ARG A 76 4.81 -0.18 -1.50
C ARG A 76 4.35 -1.62 -1.46
N GLU A 77 5.25 -2.55 -1.14
CA GLU A 77 4.89 -3.97 -0.98
C GLU A 77 3.85 -4.16 0.13
N LYS A 78 4.01 -3.47 1.26
CA LYS A 78 3.05 -3.51 2.36
C LYS A 78 1.67 -2.99 1.93
N CYS A 79 1.62 -1.91 1.15
CA CYS A 79 0.38 -1.38 0.59
C CYS A 79 -0.29 -2.36 -0.36
N VAL A 80 0.48 -3.04 -1.23
CA VAL A 80 -0.05 -4.08 -2.12
C VAL A 80 -0.65 -5.22 -1.30
N ARG A 81 0.08 -5.75 -0.31
CA ARG A 81 -0.43 -6.84 0.55
C ARG A 81 -1.73 -6.46 1.27
N ILE A 82 -1.78 -5.27 1.88
CA ILE A 82 -2.98 -4.79 2.58
C ILE A 82 -4.14 -4.58 1.60
N ASN A 83 -3.86 -4.09 0.39
CA ASN A 83 -4.89 -3.93 -0.64
C ASN A 83 -5.46 -5.28 -1.09
N ASP A 84 -4.60 -6.29 -1.28
CA ASP A 84 -5.02 -7.64 -1.65
C ASP A 84 -5.84 -8.31 -0.53
N GLU A 85 -5.41 -8.15 0.73
CA GLU A 85 -6.17 -8.60 1.90
C GLU A 85 -7.54 -7.92 1.99
N SER A 86 -7.59 -6.60 1.79
CA SER A 86 -8.85 -5.84 1.78
C SER A 86 -9.78 -6.30 0.65
N ASN A 87 -9.24 -6.58 -0.54
CA ASN A 87 -10.03 -7.08 -1.66
C ASN A 87 -10.57 -8.48 -1.39
N LEU A 88 -9.75 -9.35 -0.79
CA LEU A 88 -10.17 -10.70 -0.40
C LEU A 88 -11.30 -10.64 0.65
N ASP A 89 -11.20 -9.74 1.63
CA ASP A 89 -12.23 -9.61 2.66
C ASP A 89 -13.53 -9.02 2.13
N LYS A 90 -13.48 -8.07 1.19
CA LYS A 90 -14.67 -7.61 0.45
C LYS A 90 -15.32 -8.76 -0.31
N PHE A 91 -14.53 -9.58 -1.00
CA PHE A 91 -15.03 -10.73 -1.73
C PHE A 91 -15.69 -11.76 -0.79
N LYS A 92 -15.04 -12.11 0.32
CA LYS A 92 -15.63 -13.02 1.32
C LYS A 92 -16.94 -12.49 1.89
N SER A 93 -16.98 -11.20 2.22
CA SER A 93 -18.18 -10.55 2.76
C SER A 93 -19.33 -10.60 1.75
N GLN A 94 -19.06 -10.26 0.49
CA GLN A 94 -20.07 -10.35 -0.58
C GLN A 94 -20.55 -11.78 -0.78
N LEU A 95 -19.63 -12.75 -0.89
CA LEU A 95 -19.99 -14.16 -1.06
C LEU A 95 -20.85 -14.67 0.10
N LEU A 96 -20.53 -14.31 1.34
CA LEU A 96 -21.30 -14.72 2.51
C LEU A 96 -22.72 -14.13 2.48
N VAL A 97 -22.87 -12.89 2.02
CA VAL A 97 -24.20 -12.26 1.83
C VAL A 97 -24.99 -12.98 0.74
N GLU A 98 -24.37 -13.29 -0.39
CA GLU A 98 -25.02 -14.02 -1.49
C GLU A 98 -25.42 -15.44 -1.06
N MET A 99 -24.54 -16.16 -0.36
CA MET A 99 -24.85 -17.48 0.18
C MET A 99 -25.96 -17.44 1.23
N LEU A 100 -25.99 -16.41 2.08
CA LEU A 100 -27.07 -16.22 3.05
C LEU A 100 -28.41 -15.99 2.33
N ALA A 101 -28.40 -15.16 1.28
CA ALA A 101 -29.60 -14.93 0.46
C ALA A 101 -30.09 -16.23 -0.17
N ILE A 102 -29.21 -17.04 -0.76
CA ILE A 102 -29.56 -18.35 -1.33
C ILE A 102 -30.12 -19.28 -0.25
N SER A 103 -29.44 -19.39 0.90
CA SER A 103 -29.89 -20.25 2.00
C SER A 103 -31.26 -19.84 2.55
N SER A 104 -31.54 -18.54 2.65
CA SER A 104 -32.85 -18.04 3.09
C SER A 104 -33.95 -18.37 2.08
N LEU A 105 -33.66 -18.25 0.78
CA LEU A 105 -34.59 -18.60 -0.29
C LEU A 105 -34.90 -20.11 -0.30
N ASP A 106 -33.89 -20.96 -0.10
CA ASP A 106 -34.08 -22.40 -0.04
C ASP A 106 -34.85 -22.82 1.22
N GLU A 107 -34.62 -22.16 2.35
CA GLU A 107 -35.40 -22.39 3.58
C GLU A 107 -36.87 -22.00 3.38
N GLU A 108 -37.16 -20.87 2.74
CA GLU A 108 -38.53 -20.43 2.45
C GLU A 108 -39.25 -21.41 1.50
N LYS A 109 -38.57 -21.85 0.44
CA LYS A 109 -39.12 -22.88 -0.48
C LYS A 109 -39.43 -24.17 0.24
N SER A 110 -38.49 -24.67 1.07
CA SER A 110 -38.68 -25.89 1.85
C SER A 110 -39.86 -25.78 2.82
N LYS A 111 -40.01 -24.65 3.51
CA LYS A 111 -41.18 -24.38 4.37
C LYS A 111 -42.48 -24.35 3.58
N ALA A 112 -42.49 -23.72 2.40
CA ALA A 112 -43.67 -23.68 1.55
C ALA A 112 -44.09 -25.07 1.05
N GLU A 113 -43.12 -25.89 0.64
CA GLU A 113 -43.36 -27.29 0.24
C GLU A 113 -43.88 -28.13 1.42
N TYR A 114 -43.29 -27.97 2.60
CA TYR A 114 -43.75 -28.63 3.83
C TYR A 114 -45.20 -28.25 4.17
N ILE A 115 -45.56 -26.97 4.12
CA ILE A 115 -46.93 -26.52 4.38
C ILE A 115 -47.90 -27.11 3.34
N LYS A 116 -47.51 -27.11 2.07
CA LYS A 116 -48.33 -27.70 0.99
C LYS A 116 -48.57 -29.18 1.24
N GLU A 117 -47.55 -29.94 1.59
CA GLU A 117 -47.68 -31.37 1.88
C GLU A 117 -48.49 -31.63 3.15
N LYS A 118 -48.27 -30.82 4.19
CA LYS A 118 -49.07 -30.88 5.42
C LYS A 118 -50.56 -30.67 5.15
N LEU A 119 -50.93 -29.70 4.31
CA LEU A 119 -52.31 -29.47 3.93
C LEU A 119 -52.90 -30.64 3.14
N LYS A 120 -52.15 -31.24 2.22
CA LYS A 120 -52.59 -32.46 1.51
C LYS A 120 -52.80 -33.64 2.46
N VAL A 121 -51.92 -33.81 3.45
CA VAL A 121 -52.05 -34.89 4.43
C VAL A 121 -53.27 -34.67 5.32
N GLU A 122 -53.52 -33.43 5.77
CA GLU A 122 -54.72 -33.12 6.56
C GLU A 122 -56.01 -33.24 5.73
N SER A 123 -56.00 -32.86 4.44
CA SER A 123 -57.17 -33.09 3.57
C SER A 123 -57.43 -34.57 3.37
N LEU A 124 -56.37 -35.36 3.08
CA LEU A 124 -56.50 -36.81 2.92
C LEU A 124 -56.99 -37.48 4.20
N LYS A 125 -56.51 -37.04 5.37
CA LYS A 125 -56.98 -37.51 6.68
C LYS A 125 -58.44 -37.14 6.91
N HIS A 126 -58.87 -35.95 6.53
CA HIS A 126 -60.28 -35.55 6.60
C HIS A 126 -61.15 -36.43 5.69
N ASP A 127 -60.72 -36.65 4.45
CA ASP A 127 -61.41 -37.51 3.48
C ASP A 127 -61.49 -38.96 3.98
N MET A 128 -60.39 -39.51 4.51
CA MET A 128 -60.38 -40.84 5.13
C MET A 128 -61.33 -40.92 6.32
N LYS A 129 -61.38 -39.89 7.18
CA LYS A 129 -62.31 -39.85 8.31
C LYS A 129 -63.76 -39.81 7.83
N ALA A 130 -64.08 -38.99 6.84
CA ALA A 130 -65.42 -38.91 6.24
C ALA A 130 -65.83 -40.24 5.59
N LEU A 131 -64.90 -40.95 4.94
CA LEU A 131 -65.13 -42.28 4.38
C LEU A 131 -65.41 -43.32 5.46
N LEU A 132 -64.63 -43.32 6.56
CA LEU A 132 -64.86 -44.21 7.70
C LEU A 132 -66.19 -43.92 8.39
N GLU A 133 -66.55 -42.65 8.57
CA GLU A 133 -67.85 -42.25 9.12
C GLU A 133 -69.00 -42.73 8.21
N LYS A 134 -68.89 -42.56 6.89
CA LYS A 134 -69.90 -43.10 5.95
C LYS A 134 -70.01 -44.62 6.02
N ALA A 135 -68.89 -45.35 6.11
CA ALA A 135 -68.88 -46.80 6.25
C ALA A 135 -69.54 -47.26 7.57
N ALA A 136 -69.29 -46.53 8.67
CA ALA A 136 -69.91 -46.78 9.96
C ALA A 136 -71.43 -46.54 9.96
N HIS A 137 -71.90 -45.47 9.31
CA HIS A 137 -73.34 -45.18 9.20
C HIS A 137 -74.09 -46.18 8.31
N HIS A 138 -73.42 -46.79 7.32
CA HIS A 138 -74.02 -47.80 6.44
C HIS A 138 -73.82 -49.25 6.94
N ASN A 139 -73.20 -49.46 8.11
CA ASN A 139 -72.94 -50.78 8.69
C ASN A 139 -72.22 -51.75 7.72
N ILE A 140 -71.33 -51.22 6.88
CA ILE A 140 -70.60 -51.99 5.88
C ILE A 140 -69.35 -52.59 6.53
N ASP A 141 -69.29 -53.93 6.55
CA ASP A 141 -68.12 -54.68 7.03
C ASP A 141 -66.87 -54.30 6.21
N ILE A 142 -65.74 -54.08 6.89
CA ILE A 142 -64.48 -53.50 6.34
C ILE A 142 -64.03 -54.22 5.05
N LYS A 143 -64.36 -55.52 4.91
CA LYS A 143 -64.07 -56.34 3.74
C LYS A 143 -64.88 -55.96 2.49
N GLN A 144 -66.14 -55.55 2.64
CA GLN A 144 -66.99 -55.09 1.53
C GLN A 144 -66.61 -53.68 1.06
N PHE A 145 -66.14 -52.84 1.99
CA PHE A 145 -65.64 -51.50 1.69
C PHE A 145 -64.37 -51.54 0.83
N ALA A 146 -63.43 -52.44 1.13
CA ALA A 146 -62.21 -52.63 0.34
C ALA A 146 -62.47 -53.10 -1.11
N THR A 147 -63.53 -53.86 -1.33
CA THR A 147 -63.98 -54.25 -2.69
C THR A 147 -64.59 -53.10 -3.47
N HIS A 148 -65.34 -52.20 -2.83
CA HIS A 148 -65.90 -51.01 -3.51
C HIS A 148 -64.82 -50.00 -3.88
N LEU A 149 -63.80 -49.82 -3.02
CA LEU A 149 -62.68 -48.92 -3.27
C LEU A 149 -61.76 -49.39 -4.42
N LYS A 150 -61.71 -50.70 -4.71
CA LYS A 150 -61.03 -51.26 -5.88
C LYS A 150 -61.84 -51.16 -7.18
N SER A 151 -63.13 -50.85 -7.11
CA SER A 151 -64.03 -50.76 -8.26
C SER A 151 -64.30 -49.33 -8.75
N MET A 152 -63.84 -48.33 -8.00
CA MET A 152 -63.71 -46.93 -8.45
C MET A 152 -62.29 -46.70 -8.95
#